data_AF-M7AZ84-F1
#
_entry.id   AF-M7AZ84-F1
#
_cell.length_a   1.000
_cell.length_b   1.000
_cell.length_c   1.000
_cell.angle_alpha   90.00
_cell.angle_beta   90.00
_cell.angle_gamma   90.00
#
_symmetry.space_group_name_H-M   'P 1'
#
loop_
_entity.id
_entity.type
_entity.pdbx_description
1 polymer ?
#
loop_
_entity_poly.entity_id
_entity_poly.type
_entity_poly.pdbx_seq_one_letter_code
_entity_poly.pdbx_strand_id
1 'polypeptide(L)'
;MCFTAQICVEKLASPKGQLFTDGITNKLMACYMDEGMADAVLVRVYGRKTELFVDRENELKNFQVLRAHGCAPNLYCTFQNGLCYEFMQGTALEPEHVRQPQIFRLIAWEMAKMHAIHANGSLPKPSLWHKIHKYLTIMKTDLITKASNPRYARLRFKQYFKAKSVVTALEMPK
;
A
#
# COMPACT_ATOMS: atom_id res chain seq x y z
N MET A 1 0.16 -25.67 4.85
CA MET A 1 -0.31 -24.26 4.81
C MET A 1 -0.61 -23.74 3.38
N CYS A 2 -0.69 -24.58 2.33
CA CYS A 2 -1.11 -24.17 0.98
C CYS A 2 -2.63 -24.18 0.72
N PHE A 3 -3.45 -24.72 1.63
CA PHE A 3 -4.86 -25.04 1.34
C PHE A 3 -5.79 -23.82 1.30
N THR A 4 -5.46 -22.67 1.92
CA THR A 4 -6.38 -21.52 2.00
C THR A 4 -6.33 -20.60 0.77
N ALA A 5 -5.17 -20.45 0.13
CA ALA A 5 -5.09 -19.73 -1.15
C ALA A 5 -5.76 -20.53 -2.27
N GLN A 6 -5.63 -21.86 -2.21
CA GLN A 6 -6.26 -22.79 -3.13
C GLN A 6 -7.80 -22.72 -3.03
N ILE A 7 -8.38 -22.62 -1.83
CA ILE A 7 -9.84 -22.45 -1.65
C ILE A 7 -10.38 -21.12 -2.22
N CYS A 8 -9.63 -20.01 -2.10
CA CYS A 8 -10.04 -18.73 -2.71
C CYS A 8 -10.06 -18.79 -4.24
N VAL A 9 -9.21 -19.61 -4.85
CA VAL A 9 -9.13 -19.77 -6.31
C VAL A 9 -10.00 -20.92 -6.82
N GLU A 10 -10.19 -22.01 -6.06
CA GLU A 10 -11.00 -23.18 -6.42
C GLU A 10 -12.51 -22.89 -6.38
N LYS A 11 -12.96 -21.90 -5.57
CA LYS A 11 -14.34 -21.40 -5.68
C LYS A 11 -14.61 -20.59 -6.95
N LEU A 12 -13.56 -20.25 -7.71
CA LEU A 12 -13.65 -19.43 -8.91
C LEU A 12 -13.44 -20.31 -10.14
N ALA A 13 -14.50 -20.99 -10.62
CA ALA A 13 -14.44 -21.86 -11.79
C ALA A 13 -14.10 -21.11 -13.11
N SER A 14 -14.30 -19.79 -13.18
CA SER A 14 -13.81 -18.89 -14.26
C SER A 14 -13.90 -17.42 -13.82
N PRO A 15 -12.97 -16.92 -12.98
CA PRO A 15 -13.04 -15.55 -12.48
C PRO A 15 -12.72 -14.55 -13.58
N LYS A 16 -13.52 -13.48 -13.65
CA LYS A 16 -13.12 -12.25 -14.33
C LYS A 16 -12.14 -11.51 -13.42
N GLY A 17 -11.16 -10.84 -14.02
CA GLY A 17 -10.09 -10.15 -13.28
C GLY A 17 -9.84 -8.76 -13.83
N GLN A 18 -9.80 -7.76 -12.95
CA GLN A 18 -9.40 -6.39 -13.29
C GLN A 18 -8.10 -6.02 -12.59
N LEU A 19 -7.10 -5.58 -13.35
CA LEU A 19 -5.82 -5.15 -12.81
C LEU A 19 -5.84 -3.64 -12.49
N PHE A 20 -5.49 -3.29 -11.26
CA PHE A 20 -5.29 -1.91 -10.81
C PHE A 20 -3.79 -1.62 -10.76
N THR A 21 -3.32 -0.71 -11.62
CA THR A 21 -1.89 -0.43 -11.82
C THR A 21 -1.39 0.83 -11.10
N ASP A 22 -2.25 1.49 -10.32
CA ASP A 22 -1.93 2.77 -9.67
C ASP A 22 -0.93 2.71 -8.52
N GLY A 23 -0.66 1.49 -8.00
CA GLY A 23 0.28 1.27 -6.92
C GLY A 23 1.75 1.37 -7.37
N ILE A 24 2.54 2.18 -6.66
CA ILE A 24 3.99 2.27 -6.86
C ILE A 24 4.72 1.02 -6.36
N THR A 25 4.27 0.47 -5.22
CA THR A 25 4.97 -0.59 -4.46
C THR A 25 4.31 -1.96 -4.55
N ASN A 26 3.05 -2.05 -5.00
CA ASN A 26 2.29 -3.31 -5.04
C ASN A 26 1.49 -3.42 -6.33
N LYS A 27 1.19 -4.65 -6.77
CA LYS A 27 0.20 -4.92 -7.81
C LYS A 27 -1.13 -5.24 -7.13
N LEU A 28 -2.22 -4.66 -7.62
CA LEU A 28 -3.57 -4.89 -7.12
C LEU A 28 -4.42 -5.50 -8.24
N MET A 29 -5.20 -6.52 -7.92
CA MET A 29 -6.11 -7.18 -8.85
C MET A 29 -7.43 -7.44 -8.14
N ALA A 30 -8.56 -7.02 -8.71
CA ALA A 30 -9.86 -7.54 -8.26
C ALA A 30 -10.20 -8.79 -9.04
N CYS A 31 -10.72 -9.80 -8.33
CA CYS A 31 -11.28 -11.02 -8.89
C CYS A 31 -12.77 -11.08 -8.52
N TYR A 32 -13.63 -11.40 -9.48
CA TYR A 32 -15.08 -11.45 -9.31
C TYR A 32 -15.72 -12.40 -10.32
N MET A 33 -16.91 -12.91 -10.03
CA MET A 33 -17.68 -13.76 -10.94
C MET A 33 -18.74 -12.96 -11.69
N ASP A 34 -19.45 -12.10 -10.96
CA ASP A 34 -20.56 -11.32 -11.51
C ASP A 34 -20.10 -9.95 -11.99
N GLU A 35 -20.65 -9.46 -13.09
CA GLU A 35 -20.28 -8.13 -13.64
C GLU A 35 -20.58 -6.98 -12.69
N GLY A 36 -21.53 -7.17 -11.76
CA GLY A 36 -21.83 -6.22 -10.69
C GLY A 36 -20.77 -6.14 -9.59
N MET A 37 -19.73 -6.99 -9.62
CA MET A 37 -18.62 -7.02 -8.65
C MET A 37 -19.06 -7.09 -7.18
N ALA A 38 -20.26 -7.63 -6.90
CA ALA A 38 -20.79 -7.77 -5.55
C ALA A 38 -20.00 -8.82 -4.74
N ASP A 39 -19.43 -9.80 -5.41
CA ASP A 39 -18.59 -10.86 -4.88
C ASP A 39 -17.08 -10.56 -5.04
N ALA A 40 -16.72 -9.32 -5.39
CA ALA A 40 -15.35 -8.98 -5.72
C ALA A 40 -14.43 -9.07 -4.50
N VAL A 41 -13.26 -9.67 -4.73
CA VAL A 41 -12.16 -9.73 -3.77
C VAL A 41 -10.93 -9.04 -4.34
N LEU A 42 -10.18 -8.35 -3.50
CA LEU A 42 -8.99 -7.60 -3.89
C LEU A 42 -7.72 -8.34 -3.45
N VAL A 43 -6.91 -8.73 -4.42
CA VAL A 43 -5.63 -9.40 -4.24
C VAL A 43 -4.51 -8.37 -4.38
N ARG A 44 -3.73 -8.19 -3.31
CA ARG A 44 -2.52 -7.35 -3.30
C ARG A 44 -1.29 -8.22 -3.31
N VAL A 45 -0.49 -8.09 -4.35
CA VAL A 45 0.81 -8.76 -4.48
C VAL A 45 1.93 -7.76 -4.23
N TYR A 46 2.84 -8.12 -3.34
CA TYR A 46 3.98 -7.30 -2.93
C TYR A 46 5.02 -7.16 -4.04
N GLY A 47 5.53 -5.94 -4.24
CA GLY A 47 6.61 -5.66 -5.19
C GLY A 47 7.97 -6.19 -4.73
N ARG A 48 8.83 -6.58 -5.67
CA ARG A 48 10.20 -7.05 -5.38
C ARG A 48 11.02 -5.96 -4.68
N LYS A 49 11.82 -6.31 -3.66
CA LYS A 49 12.76 -5.42 -2.94
C LYS A 49 12.11 -4.32 -2.09
N THR A 50 10.84 -4.46 -1.75
CA THR A 50 10.13 -3.52 -0.86
C THR A 50 10.27 -3.90 0.61
N GLU A 51 10.70 -5.12 0.92
CA GLU A 51 10.97 -5.65 2.26
C GLU A 51 12.07 -4.88 3.02
N LEU A 52 12.98 -4.22 2.31
CA LEU A 52 13.99 -3.33 2.91
C LEU A 52 13.35 -2.12 3.59
N PHE A 53 12.18 -1.67 3.09
CA PHE A 53 11.48 -0.48 3.53
C PHE A 53 10.20 -0.79 4.32
N VAL A 54 9.56 -1.93 4.02
CA VAL A 54 8.25 -2.31 4.56
C VAL A 54 8.36 -3.59 5.38
N ASP A 55 8.05 -3.47 6.68
CA ASP A 55 7.87 -4.60 7.57
C ASP A 55 6.47 -5.21 7.35
N ARG A 56 6.43 -6.41 6.76
CA ARG A 56 5.19 -7.09 6.37
C ARG A 56 4.41 -7.65 7.55
N GLU A 57 5.09 -8.05 8.63
CA GLU A 57 4.42 -8.54 9.83
C GLU A 57 3.74 -7.39 10.56
N ASN A 58 4.42 -6.26 10.68
CA ASN A 58 3.83 -5.07 11.29
C ASN A 58 2.70 -4.49 10.42
N GLU A 59 2.81 -4.54 9.08
CA GLU A 59 1.73 -4.19 8.15
C GLU A 59 0.49 -5.04 8.41
N LEU A 60 0.64 -6.37 8.53
CA LEU A 60 -0.46 -7.27 8.81
C LEU A 60 -1.10 -7.04 10.18
N LYS A 61 -0.29 -6.88 11.24
CA LYS A 61 -0.78 -6.57 12.59
C LYS A 61 -1.58 -5.26 12.60
N ASN A 62 -1.05 -4.21 11.98
CA ASN A 62 -1.75 -2.93 11.88
C ASN A 62 -3.06 -3.05 11.08
N PHE A 63 -3.07 -3.84 9.99
CA PHE A 63 -4.27 -4.08 9.21
C PHE A 63 -5.37 -4.71 10.07
N GLN A 64 -5.04 -5.74 10.86
CA GLN A 64 -5.98 -6.39 11.76
C GLN A 64 -6.51 -5.45 12.85
N VAL A 65 -5.65 -4.59 13.41
CA VAL A 65 -6.06 -3.58 14.40
C VAL A 65 -7.02 -2.55 13.78
N LEU A 66 -6.71 -2.02 12.60
CA LEU A 66 -7.58 -1.08 11.88
C LEU A 66 -8.93 -1.72 11.57
N ARG A 67 -8.91 -2.98 11.13
CA ARG A 67 -10.11 -3.76 10.84
C ARG A 67 -11.00 -3.90 12.07
N ALA A 68 -10.43 -4.23 13.23
CA ALA A 68 -11.17 -4.35 14.49
C ALA A 68 -11.89 -3.04 14.90
N HIS A 69 -11.43 -1.90 14.38
CA HIS A 69 -12.01 -0.58 14.63
C HIS A 69 -12.79 -0.02 13.42
N GLY A 70 -13.13 -0.87 12.44
CA GLY A 70 -13.90 -0.46 11.26
C GLY A 70 -13.15 0.47 10.29
N CYS A 71 -11.83 0.61 10.45
CA CYS A 71 -10.98 1.49 9.63
C CYS A 71 -10.23 0.72 8.51
N ALA A 72 -10.49 -0.57 8.36
CA ALA A 72 -9.96 -1.38 7.26
C ALA A 72 -10.96 -2.45 6.82
N PRO A 73 -10.97 -2.83 5.52
CA PRO A 73 -11.88 -3.82 4.96
C PRO A 73 -11.65 -5.23 5.52
N ASN A 74 -12.56 -6.15 5.20
CA ASN A 74 -12.45 -7.56 5.58
C ASN A 74 -11.19 -8.24 5.03
N LEU A 75 -10.29 -8.71 5.91
CA LEU A 75 -9.13 -9.53 5.52
C LEU A 75 -9.56 -10.98 5.39
N TYR A 76 -9.41 -11.58 4.20
CA TYR A 76 -9.78 -12.97 3.95
C TYR A 76 -8.60 -13.92 4.16
N CYS A 77 -7.45 -13.61 3.58
CA CYS A 77 -6.25 -14.43 3.75
C CYS A 77 -4.96 -13.66 3.49
N THR A 78 -3.86 -14.25 3.95
CA THR A 78 -2.49 -13.78 3.71
C THR A 78 -1.67 -14.90 3.11
N PHE A 79 -0.73 -14.54 2.25
CA PHE A 79 0.18 -15.48 1.61
C PHE A 79 1.58 -14.86 1.56
N GLN A 80 2.59 -15.67 1.24
CA GLN A 80 4.00 -15.28 1.42
C GLN A 80 4.38 -13.97 0.68
N ASN A 81 3.74 -13.70 -0.47
CA ASN A 81 3.98 -12.52 -1.29
C ASN A 81 2.77 -11.55 -1.36
N GLY A 82 1.87 -11.54 -0.37
CA GLY A 82 0.73 -10.64 -0.41
C GLY A 82 -0.44 -10.97 0.52
N LEU A 83 -1.58 -10.34 0.24
CA LEU A 83 -2.82 -10.49 1.02
C LEU A 83 -4.05 -10.33 0.13
N CYS A 84 -5.16 -10.95 0.55
CA CYS A 84 -6.47 -10.89 -0.08
C CYS A 84 -7.49 -10.33 0.91
N TYR A 85 -8.23 -9.31 0.48
CA TYR A 85 -9.21 -8.60 1.31
C TYR A 85 -10.38 -8.13 0.48
N GLU A 86 -11.44 -7.69 1.15
CA GLU A 86 -12.67 -7.19 0.56
C GLU A 86 -12.43 -6.02 -0.40
N PHE A 87 -13.13 -6.08 -1.54
CA PHE A 87 -13.16 -5.00 -2.49
C PHE A 87 -14.09 -3.89 -2.01
N MET A 88 -13.53 -2.69 -1.87
CA MET A 88 -14.30 -1.49 -1.52
C MET A 88 -14.79 -0.82 -2.79
N GLN A 89 -16.11 -0.81 -3.01
CA GLN A 89 -16.69 -0.10 -4.14
C GLN A 89 -16.54 1.42 -3.96
N GLY A 90 -16.06 2.08 -5.01
CA GLY A 90 -15.90 3.53 -5.03
C GLY A 90 -14.76 3.96 -5.95
N THR A 91 -14.60 5.28 -6.06
CA THR A 91 -13.54 5.90 -6.85
C THR A 91 -12.51 6.50 -5.91
N ALA A 92 -11.22 6.27 -6.17
CA ALA A 92 -10.15 6.88 -5.42
C ALA A 92 -10.14 8.40 -5.61
N LEU A 93 -9.95 9.15 -4.52
CA LEU A 93 -9.86 10.61 -4.57
C LEU A 93 -8.57 11.05 -5.27
N GLU A 94 -8.71 11.99 -6.21
CA GLU A 94 -7.57 12.71 -6.81
C GLU A 94 -7.15 13.92 -5.96
N PRO A 95 -5.92 14.46 -6.12
CA PRO A 95 -5.41 15.56 -5.30
C PRO A 95 -6.31 16.81 -5.23
N GLU A 96 -7.06 17.09 -6.29
CA GLU A 96 -7.98 18.21 -6.42
C GLU A 96 -9.19 18.04 -5.49
N HIS A 97 -9.67 16.79 -5.35
CA HIS A 97 -10.80 16.45 -4.50
C HIS A 97 -10.51 16.69 -3.02
N VAL A 98 -9.27 16.43 -2.58
CA VAL A 98 -8.87 16.56 -1.17
C VAL A 98 -9.01 18.01 -0.67
N ARG A 99 -8.95 19.01 -1.56
CA ARG A 99 -9.08 20.44 -1.20
C ARG A 99 -10.54 20.89 -1.06
N GLN A 100 -11.49 20.09 -1.52
CA GLN A 100 -12.90 20.49 -1.52
C GLN A 100 -13.45 20.54 -0.09
N PRO A 101 -14.14 21.62 0.32
CA PRO A 101 -14.66 21.82 1.68
C PRO A 101 -15.45 20.63 2.25
N GLN A 102 -16.29 20.03 1.42
CA GLN A 102 -17.12 18.89 1.77
C GLN A 102 -16.32 17.59 1.94
N ILE A 103 -15.22 17.41 1.18
CA ILE A 103 -14.41 16.19 1.21
C ILE A 103 -13.38 16.23 2.33
N PHE A 104 -12.66 17.34 2.51
CA PHE A 104 -11.59 17.40 3.53
C PHE A 104 -12.14 17.17 4.94
N ARG A 105 -13.38 17.61 5.23
CA ARG A 105 -14.06 17.38 6.51
C ARG A 105 -14.26 15.88 6.78
N LEU A 106 -14.68 15.13 5.76
CA LEU A 106 -14.85 13.69 5.85
C LEU A 106 -13.50 12.98 6.05
N ILE A 107 -12.46 13.42 5.32
CA ILE A 107 -11.09 12.91 5.51
C ILE A 107 -10.61 13.17 6.93
N ALA A 108 -10.78 14.40 7.45
CA ALA A 108 -10.37 14.77 8.79
C ALA A 108 -11.07 13.93 9.86
N TRP A 109 -12.37 13.66 9.68
CA TRP A 109 -13.14 12.81 10.59
C TRP A 109 -12.64 11.36 10.59
N GLU A 110 -12.36 10.79 9.42
CA GLU A 110 -11.84 9.43 9.32
C GLU A 110 -10.40 9.32 9.87
N MET A 111 -9.57 10.34 9.64
CA MET A 111 -8.25 10.46 10.27
C MET A 111 -8.33 10.53 11.80
N ALA A 112 -9.30 11.27 12.33
CA ALA A 112 -9.52 11.36 13.78
C ALA A 112 -9.88 10.01 14.39
N LYS A 113 -10.73 9.21 13.71
CA LYS A 113 -11.02 7.83 14.15
C LYS A 113 -9.77 6.97 14.20
N MET A 114 -8.96 7.00 13.13
CA MET A 114 -7.71 6.23 13.09
C MET A 114 -6.75 6.65 14.19
N HIS A 115 -6.63 7.95 14.48
CA HIS A 115 -5.79 8.47 15.56
C HIS A 115 -6.30 8.11 16.97
N ALA A 116 -7.60 7.82 17.12
CA ALA A 116 -8.17 7.39 18.40
C ALA A 116 -7.95 5.90 18.71
N ILE A 117 -7.36 5.13 17.79
CA ILE A 117 -7.08 3.70 17.99
C ILE A 117 -5.89 3.51 18.92
N HIS A 118 -6.12 2.81 20.03
CA HIS A 118 -5.08 2.45 21.00
C HIS A 118 -4.80 0.95 20.92
N ALA A 119 -3.61 0.56 20.50
CA ALA A 119 -3.22 -0.84 20.48
C ALA A 119 -2.91 -1.30 21.91
N ASN A 120 -3.79 -2.15 22.48
CA ASN A 120 -3.67 -2.72 23.82
C ASN A 120 -3.55 -1.67 24.94
N GLY A 121 -4.30 -0.57 24.85
CA GLY A 121 -4.29 0.49 25.87
C GLY A 121 -3.04 1.38 25.87
N SER A 122 -2.12 1.17 24.92
CA SER A 122 -0.92 1.99 24.74
C SER A 122 -0.97 2.77 23.42
N LEU A 123 -0.47 4.00 23.45
CA LEU A 123 -0.32 4.79 22.23
C LEU A 123 0.73 4.14 21.31
N PRO A 124 0.51 4.12 19.98
CA PRO A 124 1.50 3.63 19.03
C PRO A 124 2.84 4.34 19.22
N LYS A 125 3.94 3.58 19.28
CA LYS A 125 5.27 4.18 19.42
C LYS A 125 5.61 5.01 18.18
N PRO A 126 6.19 6.21 18.35
CA PRO A 126 6.62 7.03 17.22
C PRO A 126 7.70 6.29 16.43
N SER A 127 7.47 6.07 15.13
CA SER A 127 8.40 5.33 14.26
C SER A 127 9.07 6.19 13.19
N LEU A 128 8.70 7.48 13.08
CA LEU A 128 9.17 8.39 12.04
C LEU A 128 10.69 8.50 12.02
N TRP A 129 11.29 8.90 13.14
CA TRP A 129 12.74 9.10 13.25
C TRP A 129 13.51 7.81 12.98
N HIS A 130 13.06 6.70 13.56
CA HIS A 130 13.65 5.39 13.31
C HIS A 130 13.63 5.02 11.81
N LYS A 131 12.50 5.24 11.13
CA LYS A 131 12.38 4.99 9.68
C LYS A 131 13.29 5.90 8.86
N ILE A 132 13.36 7.20 9.17
CA ILE A 132 14.26 8.15 8.50
C ILE A 132 15.72 7.69 8.64
N HIS A 133 16.16 7.36 9.86
CA HIS A 133 17.52 6.89 10.11
C HIS A 133 17.81 5.58 9.36
N LYS A 134 16.88 4.62 9.35
CA LYS A 134 16.99 3.39 8.58
C LYS A 134 17.20 3.68 7.09
N TYR A 135 16.39 4.55 6.51
CA TYR A 135 16.48 4.90 5.08
C TYR A 135 17.79 5.59 4.74
N LEU A 136 18.22 6.56 5.55
CA LEU A 136 19.51 7.23 5.37
C LEU A 136 20.69 6.26 5.49
N THR A 137 20.59 5.27 6.38
CA THR A 137 21.62 4.23 6.53
C THR A 137 21.71 3.36 5.29
N ILE A 138 20.58 2.87 4.77
CA ILE A 138 20.52 2.09 3.52
C ILE A 138 21.16 2.89 2.38
N MET A 139 20.84 4.18 2.25
CA MET A 139 21.44 5.05 1.24
C MET A 139 22.95 5.19 1.42
N LYS A 140 23.45 5.40 2.64
CA LYS A 140 24.88 5.51 2.92
C LYS A 140 25.62 4.22 2.60
N THR A 141 25.10 3.06 3.01
CA THR A 141 25.71 1.76 2.72
C THR A 141 25.77 1.52 1.21
N ASP A 142 24.72 1.86 0.46
CA ASP A 142 24.71 1.74 -1.00
C ASP A 142 25.72 2.67 -1.70
N LEU A 143 25.97 3.86 -1.15
CA LEU A 143 26.97 4.80 -1.65
C LEU A 143 28.40 4.34 -1.32
N ILE A 144 28.64 3.86 -0.09
CA ILE A 144 29.97 3.43 0.39
C ILE A 144 30.42 2.15 -0.32
N THR A 145 29.53 1.16 -0.50
CA THR A 145 29.85 -0.12 -1.15
C THR A 145 30.24 0.04 -2.64
N LYS A 146 29.92 1.19 -3.25
CA LYS A 146 30.17 1.49 -4.68
C LYS A 146 31.16 2.63 -4.92
N ALA A 147 31.74 3.20 -3.87
CA ALA A 147 32.84 4.17 -3.97
C ALA A 147 34.11 3.57 -4.60
N SER A 148 34.19 2.25 -4.77
CA SER A 148 35.23 1.58 -5.57
C SER A 148 35.06 1.72 -7.09
N ASN A 149 33.99 2.37 -7.60
CA ASN A 149 33.86 2.68 -9.03
C ASN A 149 33.09 4.00 -9.30
N PRO A 150 33.75 5.09 -9.73
CA PRO A 150 33.22 6.46 -9.70
C PRO A 150 32.13 6.79 -10.75
N ARG A 151 31.70 5.85 -11.60
CA ARG A 151 30.70 6.10 -12.66
C ARG A 151 29.23 5.93 -12.26
N TYR A 152 28.92 5.45 -11.04
CA TYR A 152 27.57 4.96 -10.70
C TYR A 152 26.73 5.82 -9.75
N ALA A 153 27.16 7.04 -9.42
CA ALA A 153 26.41 7.96 -8.54
C ALA A 153 25.14 8.58 -9.17
N ARG A 154 24.47 7.87 -10.09
CA ARG A 154 23.15 8.24 -10.62
C ARG A 154 22.10 7.45 -9.84
N LEU A 155 21.59 8.07 -8.77
CA LEU A 155 20.60 7.54 -7.84
C LEU A 155 19.46 6.81 -8.57
N ARG A 156 19.43 5.48 -8.41
CA ARG A 156 18.36 4.62 -8.93
C ARG A 156 17.14 4.61 -8.00
N PHE A 157 16.59 5.79 -7.69
CA PHE A 157 15.29 5.88 -6.99
C PHE A 157 14.20 5.09 -7.74
N LYS A 158 14.30 5.08 -9.09
CA LYS A 158 13.44 4.31 -10.01
C LYS A 158 13.54 2.78 -9.88
N GLN A 159 14.57 2.23 -9.23
CA GLN A 159 14.73 0.77 -9.07
C GLN A 159 13.94 0.22 -7.88
N TYR A 160 13.68 1.05 -6.87
CA TYR A 160 12.96 0.66 -5.65
C TYR A 160 11.51 1.14 -5.66
N PHE A 161 11.22 2.23 -6.37
CA PHE A 161 9.88 2.78 -6.53
C PHE A 161 9.62 3.03 -8.02
N LYS A 162 8.51 2.51 -8.55
CA LYS A 162 8.03 2.95 -9.87
C LYS A 162 7.76 4.45 -9.80
N ALA A 163 8.48 5.25 -10.57
CA ALA A 163 8.13 6.66 -10.73
C ALA A 163 6.76 6.72 -11.44
N LYS A 164 5.74 7.30 -10.81
CA LYS A 164 4.62 7.88 -11.57
C LYS A 164 5.21 9.01 -12.41
N SER A 165 4.86 9.09 -13.69
CA SER A 165 5.12 10.28 -14.50
C SER A 165 4.51 11.46 -13.73
N VAL A 166 5.38 12.31 -13.19
CA VAL A 166 4.97 13.56 -12.57
C VAL A 166 4.26 14.34 -13.67
N VAL A 167 2.99 14.68 -13.44
CA VAL A 167 2.27 15.69 -14.22
C VAL A 167 3.19 16.89 -14.29
N THR A 168 3.58 17.25 -15.51
CA THR A 168 4.48 18.35 -15.83
C THR A 168 4.09 19.56 -14.98
N ALA A 169 5.07 20.10 -14.26
CA ALA A 169 4.91 21.32 -13.50
C ALA A 169 4.20 22.36 -14.39
N LEU A 170 3.12 22.92 -13.86
CA LEU A 170 2.49 24.13 -14.38
C LEU A 170 3.58 25.18 -14.57
N GLU A 171 3.96 25.45 -15.82
CA GLU A 171 4.62 26.70 -16.16
C GLU A 171 3.63 27.82 -15.84
N MET A 172 3.95 28.64 -14.84
CA MET A 172 3.22 29.88 -14.60
C MET A 172 3.69 30.91 -15.64
N PRO A 173 2.80 31.49 -16.47
CA PRO A 173 3.17 32.64 -17.27
C PRO A 173 3.46 33.84 -16.36
N LYS A 174 4.45 34.64 -16.76
CA LYS A 174 4.89 35.87 -16.08
C LYS A 174 3.78 36.90 -15.99
#